data_AF-A0A259KTA3-F1
#
_entry.id   AF-A0A259KTA3-F1
#
_cell.length_a   1.000
_cell.length_b   1.000
_cell.length_c   1.000
_cell.angle_alpha   90.00
_cell.angle_beta   90.00
_cell.angle_gamma   90.00
#
_symmetry.space_group_name_H-M   'P 1'
#
loop_
_entity.id
_entity.type
_entity.pdbx_description
1 polymer ?
#
loop_
_entity_poly.entity_id
_entity_poly.type
_entity_poly.pdbx_seq_one_letter_code
_entity_poly.pdbx_strand_id
1 'polypeptide(L)'
;MAEGNNQLTRFFGGSPALVLVRLIVLSVVVGVILAALGLDPRNLLSSLRHLVENLFTFGFDAFERLWRYFLLGAVIVFPLWLILRLVRGSR
;
A
#
# COMPACT_ATOMS: atom_id res chain seq x y z
N MET A 1 22.99 18.44 24.50
CA MET A 1 22.42 18.21 23.14
C MET A 1 23.36 17.34 22.31
N ALA A 2 23.47 16.03 22.61
CA ALA A 2 24.36 15.12 21.86
C ALA A 2 23.87 13.65 21.86
N GLU A 3 22.56 13.40 21.99
CA GLU A 3 22.01 12.03 22.00
C GLU A 3 21.66 11.48 20.60
N GLY A 4 21.51 12.33 19.58
CA GLY A 4 21.15 11.91 18.23
C GLY A 4 22.28 11.24 17.41
N ASN A 5 23.55 11.48 17.75
CA ASN A 5 24.68 11.00 16.95
C ASN A 5 25.15 9.57 17.33
N ASN A 6 24.95 9.17 18.58
CA ASN A 6 25.39 7.86 19.09
C ASN A 6 24.45 6.71 18.72
N GLN A 7 23.16 6.99 18.48
CA GLN A 7 22.24 5.97 17.96
C GLN A 7 22.53 5.67 16.49
N LEU A 8 22.83 6.69 15.69
CA LEU A 8 23.23 6.52 14.30
C LEU A 8 24.54 5.73 14.21
N THR A 9 25.60 6.08 14.93
CA THR A 9 26.86 5.32 14.86
C THR A 9 26.75 3.86 15.34
N ARG A 10 25.85 3.54 16.28
CA ARG A 10 25.63 2.15 16.73
C ARG A 10 24.72 1.33 15.79
N PHE A 11 23.73 1.96 15.15
CA PHE A 11 22.99 1.33 14.04
C PHE A 11 23.90 1.11 12.82
N PHE A 12 24.80 2.04 12.52
CA PHE A 12 25.73 1.94 11.40
C PHE A 12 26.92 0.99 11.66
N GLY A 13 27.08 0.50 12.89
CA GLY A 13 28.08 -0.52 13.26
C GLY A 13 27.68 -1.96 12.96
N GLY A 14 26.54 -2.18 12.29
CA GLY A 14 26.02 -3.51 11.95
C GLY A 14 25.18 -3.49 10.69
N SER A 15 25.80 -3.12 9.55
CA SER A 15 25.32 -3.41 8.19
C SER A 15 23.98 -2.79 7.69
N PRO A 16 23.36 -1.71 8.22
CA PRO A 16 22.28 -1.05 7.47
C PRO A 16 22.80 -0.41 6.19
N ALA A 17 24.04 0.12 6.20
CA ALA A 17 24.71 0.61 5.01
C ALA A 17 24.91 -0.51 3.97
N LEU A 18 25.27 -1.72 4.41
CA LEU A 18 25.45 -2.87 3.52
C LEU A 18 24.10 -3.45 3.06
N VAL A 19 23.03 -3.33 3.84
CA VAL A 19 21.65 -3.60 3.38
C VAL A 19 21.22 -2.60 2.32
N LEU A 20 21.51 -1.31 2.48
CA LEU A 20 21.19 -0.26 1.51
C LEU A 20 21.95 -0.48 0.19
N VAL A 21 23.25 -0.77 0.26
CA VAL A 21 24.05 -1.15 -0.91
C VAL A 21 23.50 -2.41 -1.57
N ARG A 22 23.13 -3.43 -0.77
CA ARG A 22 22.54 -4.67 -1.29
C ARG A 22 21.19 -4.44 -1.96
N LEU A 23 20.35 -3.56 -1.41
CA LEU A 23 19.07 -3.15 -2.00
C LEU A 23 19.26 -2.43 -3.34
N ILE A 24 20.21 -1.48 -3.40
CA ILE A 24 20.56 -0.77 -4.63
C ILE A 24 21.05 -1.77 -5.69
N VAL A 25 21.98 -2.66 -5.31
CA VAL A 25 22.52 -3.69 -6.21
C VAL A 25 21.41 -4.65 -6.67
N LEU A 26 20.54 -5.13 -5.76
CA LEU A 26 19.41 -5.99 -6.13
C LEU A 26 18.46 -5.28 -7.10
N SER A 27 18.15 -4.01 -6.86
CA SER A 27 17.28 -3.21 -7.74
C SER A 27 17.87 -3.06 -9.14
N VAL A 28 19.18 -2.81 -9.25
CA VAL A 28 19.88 -2.76 -10.54
C VAL A 28 19.87 -4.12 -11.24
N VAL A 29 20.19 -5.21 -10.52
CA VAL A 29 20.19 -6.57 -11.07
C VAL A 29 18.79 -6.97 -11.56
N VAL A 30 17.76 -6.73 -10.76
CA VAL A 30 16.36 -6.98 -11.16
C VAL A 30 15.99 -6.14 -12.38
N GLY A 31 16.41 -4.86 -12.42
CA GLY A 31 16.21 -4.00 -13.58
C GLY A 31 16.88 -4.53 -14.87
N VAL A 32 18.10 -5.05 -14.76
CA VAL A 32 18.81 -5.68 -15.88
C VAL A 32 18.14 -7.00 -16.31
N ILE A 33 17.65 -7.82 -15.38
CA ILE A 33 16.92 -9.05 -15.69
C ILE A 33 15.61 -8.72 -16.42
N LEU A 34 14.86 -7.72 -15.97
CA LEU A 34 13.64 -7.27 -16.66
C LEU A 34 13.95 -6.79 -18.08
N ALA A 35 14.99 -5.97 -18.24
CA ALA A 35 15.43 -5.50 -19.56
C ALA A 35 15.90 -6.65 -20.47
N ALA A 36 16.60 -7.65 -19.92
CA ALA A 36 17.07 -8.82 -20.66
C ALA A 36 15.93 -9.77 -21.08
N LEU A 37 14.83 -9.80 -20.33
CA LEU A 37 13.60 -10.52 -20.68
C LEU A 37 12.75 -9.79 -21.74
N GLY A 38 13.20 -8.63 -22.23
CA GLY A 38 12.48 -7.82 -23.21
C GLY A 38 11.36 -6.96 -22.61
N LEU A 39 11.28 -6.88 -21.27
CA LEU A 39 10.37 -5.98 -20.56
C LEU A 39 11.07 -4.63 -20.40
N ASP A 40 10.98 -3.81 -21.44
CA ASP A 40 11.56 -2.47 -21.46
C ASP A 40 11.01 -1.62 -20.29
N PRO A 41 11.85 -1.18 -19.33
CA PRO A 41 11.40 -0.54 -18.09
C PRO A 41 10.60 0.75 -18.31
N ARG A 42 10.83 1.44 -19.44
CA ARG A 42 10.05 2.63 -19.81
C ARG A 42 8.61 2.29 -20.23
N ASN A 43 8.40 1.14 -20.85
CA ASN A 43 7.08 0.73 -21.35
C ASN A 43 6.24 0.04 -20.26
N LEU A 44 6.88 -0.67 -19.32
CA LEU A 44 6.18 -1.26 -18.18
C LEU A 44 5.68 -0.19 -17.21
N LEU A 45 6.47 0.86 -16.98
CA LEU A 45 6.08 1.96 -16.10
C LEU A 45 4.97 2.82 -16.73
N SER A 46 5.00 3.05 -18.05
CA SER A 46 3.90 3.73 -18.75
C SER A 46 2.63 2.89 -18.75
N SER A 47 2.73 1.57 -18.96
CA SER A 47 1.58 0.65 -18.89
C SER A 47 0.97 0.62 -17.49
N LEU A 48 1.79 0.54 -16.44
CA LEU A 48 1.31 0.59 -15.05
C LEU A 48 0.69 1.95 -14.72
N ARG A 49 1.25 3.05 -15.23
CA ARG A 49 0.67 4.39 -15.06
C ARG A 49 -0.68 4.50 -15.74
N HIS A 50 -0.81 4.01 -16.98
CA HIS A 50 -2.09 3.97 -17.69
C HIS A 50 -3.10 3.03 -17.02
N LEU A 51 -2.64 1.91 -16.46
CA LEU A 51 -3.51 1.02 -15.71
C LEU A 51 -3.97 1.67 -14.40
N VAL A 52 -3.10 2.39 -13.70
CA VAL A 52 -3.44 3.12 -12.48
C VAL A 52 -4.34 4.31 -12.78
N GLU A 53 -4.09 5.09 -13.84
CA GLU A 53 -4.94 6.20 -14.28
C GLU A 53 -6.33 5.70 -14.71
N ASN A 54 -6.39 4.65 -15.52
CA ASN A 54 -7.66 4.03 -15.89
C ASN A 54 -8.36 3.43 -14.67
N LEU A 55 -7.65 2.73 -13.78
CA LEU A 55 -8.21 2.14 -12.57
C LEU A 55 -8.65 3.19 -11.56
N PHE A 56 -8.03 4.37 -11.51
CA PHE A 56 -8.49 5.48 -10.67
C PHE A 56 -9.78 6.08 -11.22
N THR A 57 -9.87 6.26 -12.54
CA THR A 57 -11.03 6.87 -13.20
C THR A 57 -12.24 5.93 -13.19
N PHE A 58 -12.04 4.64 -13.48
CA PHE A 58 -13.08 3.61 -13.37
C PHE A 58 -13.34 3.18 -11.92
N GLY A 59 -12.30 3.17 -11.09
CA GLY A 59 -12.38 2.80 -9.70
C GLY A 59 -13.24 3.77 -8.91
N PHE A 60 -13.22 5.06 -9.21
CA PHE A 60 -14.11 6.03 -8.57
C PHE A 60 -15.61 5.74 -8.85
N ASP A 61 -15.99 5.42 -10.09
CA ASP A 61 -17.38 5.06 -10.45
C ASP A 61 -17.80 3.72 -9.82
N ALA A 62 -16.91 2.72 -9.87
CA ALA A 62 -17.14 1.43 -9.22
C ALA A 62 -17.23 1.56 -7.69
N PHE A 63 -16.39 2.40 -7.09
CA PHE A 63 -16.39 2.68 -5.66
C PHE A 63 -17.66 3.41 -5.23
N GLU A 64 -18.17 4.36 -6.03
CA GLU A 64 -19.45 5.02 -5.75
C GLU A 64 -20.62 4.04 -5.75
N ARG A 65 -20.67 3.11 -6.72
CA ARG A 65 -21.68 2.05 -6.73
C ARG A 65 -21.54 1.14 -5.50
N LEU A 66 -20.32 0.70 -5.20
CA LEU A 66 -20.03 -0.15 -4.04
C LEU A 66 -20.40 0.56 -2.73
N TRP A 67 -20.09 1.85 -2.62
CA TRP A 67 -20.41 2.69 -1.47
C TRP A 67 -21.92 2.85 -1.30
N ARG A 68 -22.68 3.01 -2.40
CA ARG A 68 -24.15 3.06 -2.34
C ARG A 68 -24.76 1.74 -1.84
N TYR A 69 -24.27 0.60 -2.31
CA TYR A 69 -24.71 -0.72 -1.80
C TYR A 69 -24.28 -0.94 -0.35
N PHE A 70 -23.07 -0.50 0.02
CA PHE A 70 -22.58 -0.57 1.39
C PHE A 70 -23.42 0.29 2.34
N LEU A 71 -23.77 1.53 1.95
CA LEU A 71 -24.66 2.40 2.74
C LEU A 71 -26.07 1.81 2.87
N LEU A 72 -26.61 1.20 1.82
CA LEU A 72 -27.89 0.48 1.88
C LEU A 72 -27.84 -0.67 2.89
N GLY A 73 -26.78 -1.48 2.86
CA GLY A 73 -26.55 -2.53 3.85
C GLY A 73 -26.34 -1.97 5.25
N ALA A 74 -25.56 -0.89 5.39
CA ALA A 74 -25.28 -0.23 6.66
C ALA A 74 -26.55 0.34 7.29
N VAL A 75 -27.48 0.88 6.49
CA VAL A 75 -28.80 1.33 6.95
C VAL A 75 -29.58 0.22 7.64
N ILE A 76 -29.41 -1.04 7.22
CA ILE A 76 -30.08 -2.20 7.83
C ILE A 76 -29.27 -2.71 9.03
N VAL A 77 -27.96 -2.90 8.86
CA VAL A 77 -27.09 -3.54 9.87
C VAL A 77 -26.88 -2.65 11.09
N PHE A 78 -26.72 -1.33 10.89
CA PHE A 78 -26.46 -0.38 11.98
C PHE A 78 -27.58 -0.34 13.04
N PRO A 79 -28.87 -0.19 12.69
CA PRO A 79 -29.94 -0.23 13.68
C PRO A 79 -30.11 -1.63 14.29
N LEU A 80 -29.95 -2.70 13.51
CA LEU A 80 -30.01 -4.07 14.04
C LEU A 80 -28.94 -4.29 15.11
N TRP A 81 -27.71 -3.86 14.82
CA TRP A 81 -26.59 -3.93 15.74
C TRP A 81 -26.85 -3.09 16.99
N LEU A 82 -27.35 -1.86 16.84
CA LEU A 82 -27.64 -0.97 17.96
C LEU A 82 -28.69 -1.57 18.91
N ILE A 83 -29.77 -2.16 18.37
CA ILE A 83 -30.81 -2.83 19.16
C ILE A 83 -30.22 -4.03 19.91
N LEU A 84 -29.51 -4.91 19.20
CA LEU A 84 -28.88 -6.09 19.80
C LEU A 84 -27.83 -5.71 20.86
N ARG A 85 -27.11 -4.61 20.64
CA ARG A 85 -26.11 -4.07 21.56
C ARG A 85 -26.76 -3.51 22.82
N LEU A 86 -27.84 -2.74 22.71
CA LEU A 86 -28.59 -2.23 23.87
C LEU A 86 -29.20 -3.38 24.69
N VAL A 87 -29.82 -4.36 24.03
CA VAL A 87 -30.43 -5.52 24.69
C VAL A 87 -29.37 -6.36 25.43
N ARG A 88 -28.18 -6.53 24.84
CA ARG A 88 -27.07 -7.26 25.48
C ARG A 88 -26.33 -6.46 26.55
N GLY A 89 -26.24 -5.14 26.39
CA GLY A 89 -25.55 -4.26 27.35
C GLY A 89 -26.38 -3.91 28.59
N SER A 90 -27.69 -4.18 28.57
CA SER A 90 -28.61 -3.96 29.70
C SER A 90 -28.75 -5.17 30.63
N ARG A 91 -27.87 -6.17 30.53
CA ARG A 91 -27.71 -7.31 31.45
C ARG A 91 -26.29 -7.32 31.99
#